data_AF-A0A7C3J9D6-F1
#
_entry.id   AF-A0A7C3J9D6-F1
#
_cell.length_a   1.000
_cell.length_b   1.000
_cell.length_c   1.000
_cell.angle_alpha   90.00
_cell.angle_beta   90.00
_cell.angle_gamma   90.00
#
_symmetry.space_group_name_H-M   'P 1'
#
loop_
_entity.id
_entity.type
_entity.pdbx_description
1 polymer ?
#
loop_
_entity_poly.entity_id
_entity_poly.type
_entity_poly.pdbx_seq_one_letter_code
_entity_poly.pdbx_strand_id
1 'polypeptide(L)'
;MRYQGRGPTNFWRISLIAVILLVLAGVGAYLALNPNMPALPTEITPPRLLSPTAVVVLATPTQVATLTPTPTATATPSAPEPADPEESLPPGGIVYALSPDINSVGWVRAGESGNHFGESHMYTGLREGVAHHGAMQFDLSFITDGSTIFFAELILTGLADEGLTSDSNFQVNILTEEIDQGWSRHDFVAIQSAAIEEPLSPILEANDLGKGHINRLEFDAGQRSIIEDRLKNNFISLRIDSLFPEGWFSWDSGYGPETAGQGPILRLGV
;
A
#
# COMPACT_ATOMS: atom_id res chain seq x y z
N MET A 1 -23.62 -12.93 -66.21
CA MET A 1 -22.61 -13.37 -65.22
C MET A 1 -23.18 -13.18 -63.82
N ARG A 2 -23.50 -14.25 -63.10
CA ARG A 2 -23.90 -14.21 -61.69
C ARG A 2 -22.88 -15.00 -60.88
N TYR A 3 -22.22 -14.32 -59.95
CA TYR A 3 -21.25 -14.92 -59.03
C TYR A 3 -22.03 -15.46 -57.81
N GLN A 4 -22.04 -16.78 -57.61
CA GLN A 4 -22.54 -17.39 -56.37
C GLN A 4 -21.41 -17.44 -55.35
N GLY A 5 -21.53 -16.63 -54.28
CA GLY A 5 -20.62 -16.64 -53.15
C GLY A 5 -20.88 -17.85 -52.25
N ARG A 6 -19.85 -18.70 -52.07
CA ARG A 6 -19.84 -19.82 -51.13
C ARG A 6 -19.34 -19.29 -49.78
N GLY A 7 -20.25 -19.13 -48.81
CA GLY A 7 -19.92 -18.59 -47.49
C GLY A 7 -19.08 -19.56 -46.63
N PRO A 8 -18.09 -19.08 -45.86
CA PRO A 8 -17.32 -19.89 -44.93
C PRO A 8 -17.99 -19.85 -43.55
N THR A 9 -18.82 -20.83 -43.18
CA THR A 9 -19.55 -20.76 -41.89
C THR A 9 -19.45 -21.98 -40.98
N ASN A 10 -18.81 -23.08 -41.37
CA ASN A 10 -18.85 -24.31 -40.55
C ASN A 10 -17.51 -24.72 -39.92
N PHE A 11 -16.36 -24.33 -40.48
CA PHE A 11 -15.07 -24.79 -39.97
C PHE A 11 -14.71 -24.18 -38.60
N TRP A 12 -14.93 -22.87 -38.43
CA TRP A 12 -14.59 -22.15 -37.21
C TRP A 12 -15.39 -22.61 -35.98
N ARG A 13 -16.66 -22.97 -36.16
CA ARG A 13 -17.52 -23.46 -35.07
C ARG A 13 -17.08 -24.83 -34.54
N ILE A 14 -16.62 -25.71 -35.44
CA ILE A 14 -16.14 -27.05 -35.07
C ILE A 14 -14.82 -26.93 -34.30
N SER A 15 -13.91 -26.05 -34.74
CA SER A 15 -12.65 -25.79 -34.03
C SER A 15 -12.87 -25.22 -32.62
N LEU A 16 -13.84 -24.31 -32.44
CA LEU A 16 -14.13 -23.73 -31.12
C LEU A 16 -14.66 -24.79 -30.14
N ILE A 17 -15.58 -25.65 -30.58
CA ILE A 17 -16.13 -26.72 -29.74
C ILE A 17 -15.04 -27.71 -29.33
N ALA A 18 -14.14 -28.07 -30.25
CA ALA A 18 -13.04 -28.98 -29.95
C ALA A 18 -12.10 -28.42 -28.88
N VAL A 19 -11.78 -27.12 -28.93
CA VAL A 19 -10.92 -26.47 -27.92
C VAL A 19 -11.59 -26.45 -26.54
N ILE A 20 -12.90 -26.12 -26.48
CA ILE A 20 -13.64 -26.10 -25.21
C ILE A 20 -13.64 -27.49 -24.56
N LEU A 21 -13.90 -28.54 -25.33
CA LEU A 21 -13.91 -29.91 -24.81
C LEU A 21 -12.51 -30.34 -24.29
N LEU A 22 -11.45 -29.89 -24.96
CA LEU A 22 -10.07 -30.20 -24.57
C LEU A 22 -9.68 -29.49 -23.27
N VAL A 23 -10.10 -28.23 -23.10
CA VAL A 23 -9.90 -27.48 -21.85
C VAL A 23 -10.68 -28.12 -20.69
N LEU A 24 -11.95 -28.49 -20.91
CA LEU A 24 -12.76 -29.14 -19.87
C LEU A 24 -12.19 -30.49 -19.45
N ALA A 25 -11.69 -31.29 -20.39
CA ALA A 25 -11.02 -32.55 -20.09
C ALA A 25 -9.71 -32.33 -19.31
N GLY A 26 -8.93 -31.31 -19.67
CA GLY A 26 -7.70 -30.94 -18.95
C GLY A 26 -7.97 -30.50 -17.51
N VAL A 27 -8.99 -29.66 -17.29
CA VAL A 27 -9.41 -29.23 -15.94
C VAL A 27 -9.90 -30.43 -15.13
N GLY A 28 -10.72 -31.31 -15.71
CA GLY A 28 -11.18 -32.53 -15.01
C GLY A 28 -10.03 -33.45 -14.59
N ALA A 29 -9.05 -33.66 -15.46
CA ALA A 29 -7.85 -34.44 -15.15
C ALA A 29 -6.99 -33.78 -14.06
N TYR A 30 -6.80 -32.46 -14.13
CA TYR A 30 -6.07 -31.70 -13.12
C TYR A 30 -6.72 -31.79 -11.74
N LEU A 31 -8.05 -31.70 -11.67
CA LEU A 31 -8.81 -31.84 -10.43
C LEU A 31 -8.75 -33.26 -9.86
N ALA A 32 -8.73 -34.29 -10.73
CA ALA A 32 -8.65 -35.68 -10.28
C ALA A 32 -7.25 -36.09 -9.79
N LEU A 33 -6.20 -35.46 -10.31
CA LEU A 33 -4.80 -35.81 -10.00
C LEU A 33 -4.19 -35.02 -8.84
N ASN A 34 -4.84 -33.97 -8.34
CA ASN A 34 -4.39 -33.17 -7.21
C ASN A 34 -5.21 -33.44 -5.94
N PRO A 35 -4.79 -34.38 -5.07
CA PRO A 35 -5.51 -34.73 -3.83
C PRO A 35 -5.46 -33.66 -2.73
N ASN A 36 -4.71 -32.57 -2.94
CA ASN A 36 -4.52 -31.49 -1.96
C ASN A 36 -5.44 -30.27 -2.18
N MET A 37 -6.59 -30.44 -2.84
CA MET A 37 -7.53 -29.32 -2.95
C MET A 37 -8.08 -28.96 -1.56
N PRO A 38 -8.08 -27.66 -1.20
CA PRO A 38 -8.73 -27.21 0.03
C PRO A 38 -10.21 -27.60 -0.04
N ALA A 39 -10.72 -28.22 1.03
CA ALA A 39 -12.13 -28.56 1.14
C ALA A 39 -12.99 -27.32 0.91
N LEU A 40 -14.12 -27.46 0.19
CA LEU A 40 -15.08 -26.37 0.06
C LEU A 40 -15.46 -25.88 1.48
N PRO A 41 -15.51 -24.56 1.71
CA PRO A 41 -15.85 -24.01 3.02
C PRO A 41 -17.23 -24.52 3.43
N THR A 42 -17.28 -25.21 4.57
CA THR A 42 -18.52 -25.64 5.21
C THR A 42 -19.37 -24.39 5.49
N GLU A 43 -20.60 -24.40 4.99
CA GLU A 43 -21.58 -23.34 5.22
C GLU A 43 -21.80 -23.15 6.74
N ILE A 44 -21.25 -22.06 7.27
CA ILE A 44 -21.35 -21.71 8.67
C ILE A 44 -22.78 -21.26 8.95
N THR A 45 -23.53 -22.07 9.71
CA THR A 45 -24.85 -21.67 10.21
C THR A 45 -24.68 -20.46 11.13
N PRO A 46 -25.30 -19.29 10.84
CA PRO A 46 -25.10 -18.11 11.65
C PRO A 46 -25.67 -18.32 13.08
N PRO A 47 -24.95 -17.85 14.12
CA PRO A 47 -25.44 -17.93 15.49
C PRO A 47 -26.71 -17.08 15.66
N ARG A 48 -27.68 -17.66 16.37
CA ARG A 48 -28.97 -17.04 16.66
C ARG A 48 -28.77 -15.85 17.60
N LEU A 49 -28.96 -14.63 17.10
CA LEU A 49 -28.93 -13.38 17.87
C LEU A 49 -30.00 -13.41 18.99
N LEU A 50 -29.56 -13.27 20.24
CA LEU A 50 -30.46 -13.03 21.38
C LEU A 50 -30.85 -11.55 21.38
N SER A 51 -32.15 -11.27 21.45
CA SER A 51 -32.69 -9.91 21.53
C SER A 51 -32.22 -9.19 22.80
N PRO A 52 -31.71 -7.95 22.70
CA PRO A 52 -31.34 -7.17 23.89
C PRO A 52 -32.59 -6.71 24.64
N THR A 53 -32.59 -6.93 25.96
CA THR A 53 -33.55 -6.36 26.90
C THR A 53 -33.37 -4.85 26.95
N ALA A 54 -34.41 -4.09 26.60
CA ALA A 54 -34.40 -2.64 26.70
C ALA A 54 -34.35 -2.19 28.18
N VAL A 55 -33.30 -1.46 28.55
CA VAL A 55 -33.17 -0.79 29.84
C VAL A 55 -33.73 0.64 29.69
N VAL A 56 -34.78 0.96 30.44
CA VAL A 56 -35.34 2.31 30.52
C VAL A 56 -34.47 3.14 31.46
N VAL A 57 -33.77 4.13 30.91
CA VAL A 57 -32.98 5.10 31.68
C VAL A 57 -33.83 6.35 31.93
N LEU A 58 -34.02 6.69 33.20
CA LEU A 58 -34.73 7.87 33.67
C LEU A 58 -33.83 9.11 33.53
N ALA A 59 -34.26 10.13 32.79
CA ALA A 59 -33.50 11.36 32.60
C ALA A 59 -33.55 12.26 33.85
N THR A 60 -32.39 12.60 34.39
CA THR A 60 -32.19 13.61 35.43
C THR A 60 -31.99 14.99 34.77
N PRO A 61 -32.65 16.07 35.21
CA PRO A 61 -32.45 17.39 34.63
C PRO A 61 -31.05 17.96 34.98
N THR A 62 -30.26 18.25 33.96
CA THR A 62 -28.95 18.91 34.05
C THR A 62 -29.13 20.42 34.24
N GLN A 63 -28.62 20.97 35.34
CA GLN A 63 -28.51 22.41 35.54
C GLN A 63 -27.41 22.98 34.64
N VAL A 64 -27.75 24.05 33.91
CA VAL A 64 -26.83 24.80 33.04
C VAL A 64 -25.98 25.73 33.91
N ALA A 65 -24.69 25.44 34.01
CA ALA A 65 -23.71 26.36 34.58
C ALA A 65 -23.18 27.30 33.47
N THR A 66 -23.38 28.60 33.65
CA THR A 66 -22.79 29.66 32.82
C THR A 66 -21.29 29.71 33.08
N LEU A 67 -20.46 29.36 32.09
CA LEU A 67 -19.01 29.50 32.17
C LEU A 67 -18.59 30.93 31.85
N THR A 68 -17.90 31.56 32.82
CA THR A 68 -17.14 32.80 32.67
C THR A 68 -15.98 32.58 31.70
N PRO A 69 -15.67 33.51 30.77
CA PRO A 69 -14.54 33.34 29.84
C PRO A 69 -13.21 33.31 30.59
N THR A 70 -12.51 32.18 30.47
CA THR A 70 -11.12 32.00 30.92
C THR A 70 -10.19 32.84 30.04
N PRO A 71 -9.20 33.57 30.61
CA PRO A 71 -8.25 34.35 29.83
C PRO A 71 -7.45 33.44 28.88
N THR A 72 -7.35 33.88 27.63
CA THR A 72 -6.50 33.29 26.58
C THR A 72 -5.07 33.16 27.08
N ALA A 73 -4.58 31.93 27.22
CA ALA A 73 -3.16 31.67 27.45
C ALA A 73 -2.38 32.06 26.19
N THR A 74 -1.47 33.02 26.34
CA THR A 74 -0.44 33.34 25.34
C THR A 74 0.35 32.07 25.03
N ALA A 75 0.42 31.69 23.76
CA ALA A 75 1.20 30.56 23.30
C ALA A 75 2.68 30.74 23.70
N THR A 76 3.16 29.88 24.59
CA THR A 76 4.59 29.69 24.82
C THR A 76 5.23 29.20 23.52
N PRO A 77 6.37 29.76 23.08
CA PRO A 77 7.09 29.25 21.92
C PRO A 77 7.41 27.76 22.14
N SER A 78 6.99 26.92 21.19
CA SER A 78 7.36 25.50 21.20
C SER A 78 8.90 25.43 21.15
N ALA A 79 9.49 24.71 22.11
CA ALA A 79 10.92 24.42 22.07
C ALA A 79 11.24 23.69 20.74
N PRO A 80 12.39 23.99 20.10
CA PRO A 80 12.80 23.25 18.91
C PRO A 80 12.89 21.76 19.25
N GLU A 81 12.30 20.96 18.38
CA GLU A 81 12.42 19.50 18.39
C GLU A 81 13.90 19.10 18.52
N PRO A 82 14.26 18.13 19.37
CA PRO A 82 15.64 17.67 19.48
C PRO A 82 16.15 17.31 18.09
N ALA A 83 17.27 17.90 17.69
CA ALA A 83 17.93 17.51 16.46
C ALA A 83 18.22 16.00 16.54
N ASP A 84 17.65 15.27 15.58
CA ASP A 84 17.95 13.87 15.29
C ASP A 84 19.49 13.70 15.31
N PRO A 85 20.07 12.70 16.02
CA PRO A 85 21.51 12.48 15.99
C PRO A 85 21.96 12.40 14.54
N GLU A 86 22.64 13.45 14.09
CA GLU A 86 23.15 13.56 12.73
C GLU A 86 24.13 12.40 12.54
N GLU A 87 23.68 11.33 11.88
CA GLU A 87 24.54 10.21 11.54
C GLU A 87 25.69 10.77 10.69
N SER A 88 26.86 10.84 11.33
CA SER A 88 28.02 11.51 10.76
C SER A 88 28.52 10.69 9.58
N LEU A 89 28.19 11.13 8.36
CA LEU A 89 28.79 10.59 7.14
C LEU A 89 30.32 10.76 7.13
N PRO A 90 31.05 9.90 6.40
CA PRO A 90 32.48 10.11 6.19
C PRO A 90 32.75 11.45 5.47
N PRO A 91 33.96 12.01 5.57
CA PRO A 91 34.32 13.22 4.85
C PRO A 91 34.04 13.11 3.35
N GLY A 92 33.18 13.99 2.83
CA GLY A 92 32.77 13.99 1.42
C GLY A 92 31.49 13.20 1.12
N GLY A 93 30.86 12.59 2.14
CA GLY A 93 29.56 11.95 1.98
C GLY A 93 28.45 12.94 1.63
N ILE A 94 27.43 12.46 0.93
CA ILE A 94 26.31 13.24 0.41
C ILE A 94 25.01 12.64 0.94
N VAL A 95 24.09 13.49 1.38
CA VAL A 95 22.72 13.08 1.69
C VAL A 95 21.83 13.38 0.50
N TYR A 96 21.17 12.36 -0.02
CA TYR A 96 20.11 12.46 -1.01
C TYR A 96 18.75 12.39 -0.31
N ALA A 97 17.79 13.20 -0.77
CA ALA A 97 16.40 13.13 -0.36
C ALA A 97 15.54 12.98 -1.62
N LEU A 98 14.98 11.80 -1.80
CA LEU A 98 14.36 11.38 -3.05
C LEU A 98 12.85 11.38 -2.87
N SER A 99 12.13 11.96 -3.82
CA SER A 99 10.69 11.82 -3.93
C SER A 99 10.36 10.99 -5.17
N PRO A 100 9.35 10.12 -5.11
CA PRO A 100 8.93 9.37 -6.28
C PRO A 100 8.30 10.31 -7.30
N ASP A 101 8.42 10.01 -8.60
CA ASP A 101 7.71 10.74 -9.64
C ASP A 101 6.19 10.63 -9.49
N ILE A 102 5.45 11.58 -10.06
CA ILE A 102 3.97 11.62 -9.98
C ILE A 102 3.30 10.31 -10.46
N ASN A 103 3.87 9.65 -11.47
CA ASN A 103 3.33 8.39 -12.00
C ASN A 103 3.94 7.15 -11.32
N SER A 104 4.63 7.34 -10.20
CA SER A 104 5.34 6.29 -9.48
C SER A 104 4.93 6.19 -8.01
N VAL A 105 3.91 6.93 -7.57
CA VAL A 105 3.36 6.86 -6.22
C VAL A 105 1.84 6.98 -6.24
N GLY A 106 1.17 6.20 -5.40
CA GLY A 106 -0.26 6.25 -5.19
C GLY A 106 -0.75 4.90 -4.72
N TRP A 107 -1.90 4.46 -5.22
CA TRP A 107 -2.52 3.23 -4.75
C TRP A 107 -3.16 2.41 -5.86
N VAL A 108 -3.43 1.15 -5.54
CA VAL A 108 -4.16 0.20 -6.39
C VAL A 108 -5.29 -0.44 -5.60
N ARG A 109 -6.34 -0.85 -6.30
CA ARG A 109 -7.57 -1.38 -5.71
C ARG A 109 -7.94 -2.75 -6.24
N ALA A 110 -8.32 -3.66 -5.34
CA ALA A 110 -8.83 -4.96 -5.74
C ALA A 110 -10.09 -4.83 -6.61
N GLY A 111 -10.09 -5.50 -7.76
CA GLY A 111 -11.19 -5.48 -8.72
C GLY A 111 -11.09 -4.41 -9.81
N GLU A 112 -10.05 -3.56 -9.78
CA GLU A 112 -9.78 -2.57 -10.83
C GLU A 112 -8.59 -2.97 -11.69
N SER A 113 -8.63 -2.60 -12.97
CA SER A 113 -7.59 -2.92 -13.97
C SER A 113 -6.54 -1.82 -14.13
N GLY A 114 -6.49 -0.87 -13.20
CA GLY A 114 -5.61 0.30 -13.26
C GLY A 114 -5.09 0.68 -11.88
N ASN A 115 -4.22 1.68 -11.86
CA ASN A 115 -3.74 2.32 -10.64
C ASN A 115 -4.29 3.74 -10.54
N HIS A 116 -4.14 4.29 -9.35
CA HIS A 116 -4.45 5.66 -8.99
C HIS A 116 -3.17 6.42 -8.65
N PHE A 117 -2.12 6.25 -9.48
CA PHE A 117 -0.86 6.96 -9.28
C PHE A 117 -1.02 8.44 -9.64
N GLY A 118 -0.41 9.30 -8.83
CA GLY A 118 -0.46 10.76 -8.98
C GLY A 118 -1.69 11.44 -8.34
N GLU A 119 -2.59 10.67 -7.74
CA GLU A 119 -3.65 11.22 -6.88
C GLU A 119 -3.11 11.63 -5.52
N SER A 120 -3.88 12.40 -4.72
CA SER A 120 -3.43 12.87 -3.41
C SER A 120 -3.31 11.81 -2.35
N HIS A 121 -4.20 10.83 -2.39
CA HIS A 121 -4.21 9.76 -1.43
C HIS A 121 -3.35 8.61 -1.92
N MET A 122 -2.63 7.99 -1.00
CA MET A 122 -2.08 6.66 -1.16
C MET A 122 -2.77 5.76 -0.13
N TYR A 123 -3.85 5.10 -0.56
CA TYR A 123 -4.67 4.25 0.33
C TYR A 123 -4.06 2.87 0.55
N THR A 124 -4.10 2.42 1.80
CA THR A 124 -3.70 1.06 2.19
C THR A 124 -4.74 0.43 3.11
N GLY A 125 -4.98 -0.87 2.93
CA GLY A 125 -5.77 -1.70 3.83
C GLY A 125 -7.10 -2.16 3.25
N LEU A 126 -8.07 -2.48 4.11
CA LEU A 126 -9.38 -3.00 3.72
C LEU A 126 -10.49 -2.03 4.11
N ARG A 127 -11.34 -1.67 3.14
CA ARG A 127 -12.60 -0.93 3.39
C ARG A 127 -13.71 -1.58 2.61
N GLU A 128 -14.81 -1.84 3.31
CA GLU A 128 -16.00 -2.47 2.72
C GLU A 128 -15.66 -3.79 2.01
N GLY A 129 -14.67 -4.54 2.52
CA GLY A 129 -14.22 -5.80 1.94
C GLY A 129 -13.30 -5.66 0.70
N VAL A 130 -12.90 -4.46 0.32
CA VAL A 130 -12.03 -4.20 -0.84
C VAL A 130 -10.63 -3.81 -0.39
N ALA A 131 -9.64 -4.56 -0.88
CA ALA A 131 -8.23 -4.36 -0.54
C ALA A 131 -7.58 -3.24 -1.37
N HIS A 132 -6.72 -2.48 -0.71
CA HIS A 132 -5.98 -1.35 -1.25
C HIS A 132 -4.52 -1.50 -0.86
N HIS A 133 -3.63 -1.24 -1.80
CA HIS A 133 -2.19 -1.16 -1.54
C HIS A 133 -1.68 0.21 -1.89
N GLY A 134 -1.01 0.85 -0.92
CA GLY A 134 -0.14 1.98 -1.20
C GLY A 134 1.15 1.48 -1.83
N ALA A 135 1.60 2.12 -2.89
CA ALA A 135 2.78 1.70 -3.62
C ALA A 135 3.58 2.92 -4.10
N MET A 136 4.91 2.80 -4.06
CA MET A 136 5.82 3.84 -4.51
C MET A 136 7.09 3.25 -5.13
N GLN A 137 7.68 3.95 -6.11
CA GLN A 137 8.98 3.62 -6.69
C GLN A 137 9.86 4.87 -6.76
N PHE A 138 11.09 4.74 -6.28
CA PHE A 138 12.10 5.80 -6.32
C PHE A 138 13.13 5.53 -7.42
N ASP A 139 13.47 6.57 -8.16
CA ASP A 139 14.61 6.56 -9.10
C ASP A 139 15.91 6.76 -8.30
N LEU A 140 16.90 5.92 -8.58
CA LEU A 140 18.23 5.89 -7.99
C LEU A 140 19.32 6.24 -9.03
N SER A 141 18.94 6.55 -10.28
CA SER A 141 19.86 6.69 -11.43
C SER A 141 20.94 7.77 -11.30
N PHE A 142 20.75 8.73 -10.39
CA PHE A 142 21.73 9.79 -10.11
C PHE A 142 22.75 9.40 -9.02
N ILE A 143 22.57 8.26 -8.35
CA ILE A 143 23.55 7.68 -7.43
C ILE A 143 24.45 6.76 -8.24
N THR A 144 25.76 6.85 -8.02
CA THR A 144 26.73 6.05 -8.78
C THR A 144 26.64 4.58 -8.38
N ASP A 145 26.63 3.68 -9.35
CA ASP A 145 26.71 2.23 -9.10
C ASP A 145 27.96 1.89 -8.25
N GLY A 146 27.78 0.97 -7.30
CA GLY A 146 28.81 0.57 -6.34
C GLY A 146 29.03 1.55 -5.17
N SER A 147 28.24 2.63 -5.08
CA SER A 147 28.20 3.47 -3.89
C SER A 147 27.76 2.68 -2.65
N THR A 148 28.37 2.98 -1.51
CA THR A 148 27.97 2.44 -0.20
C THR A 148 26.87 3.30 0.39
N ILE A 149 25.82 2.69 0.92
CA ILE A 149 24.73 3.38 1.63
C ILE A 149 25.00 3.28 3.13
N PHE A 150 25.47 4.37 3.72
CA PHE A 150 25.75 4.46 5.16
C PHE A 150 24.48 4.42 5.99
N PHE A 151 23.44 5.12 5.53
CA PHE A 151 22.11 5.09 6.13
C PHE A 151 21.02 5.24 5.08
N ALA A 152 19.84 4.71 5.38
CA ALA A 152 18.65 4.92 4.59
C ALA A 152 17.42 4.99 5.49
N GLU A 153 16.51 5.91 5.16
CA GLU A 153 15.29 6.19 5.91
C GLU A 153 14.15 6.45 4.92
N LEU A 154 13.02 5.77 5.10
CA LEU A 154 11.77 6.10 4.42
C LEU A 154 10.92 6.96 5.36
N ILE A 155 10.52 8.12 4.86
CA ILE A 155 9.62 9.04 5.55
C ILE A 155 8.26 8.98 4.85
N LEU A 156 7.21 8.72 5.61
CA LEU A 156 5.82 8.72 5.17
C LEU A 156 5.02 9.68 6.03
N THR A 157 4.03 10.35 5.42
CA THR A 157 3.13 11.26 6.16
C THR A 157 1.69 10.78 6.01
N GLY A 158 0.95 10.71 7.12
CA GLY A 158 -0.48 10.44 7.10
C GLY A 158 -1.28 11.59 6.49
N LEU A 159 -2.23 11.29 5.62
CA LEU A 159 -3.12 12.28 5.01
C LEU A 159 -4.54 12.24 5.61
N ALA A 160 -5.05 11.04 5.91
CA ALA A 160 -6.40 10.85 6.41
C ALA A 160 -6.53 9.53 7.21
N ASP A 161 -7.29 9.57 8.31
CA ASP A 161 -7.37 8.52 9.32
C ASP A 161 -8.80 8.03 9.59
N GLU A 162 -9.79 8.39 8.76
CA GLU A 162 -11.21 8.10 9.02
C GLU A 162 -11.55 6.60 8.95
N GLY A 163 -10.69 5.80 8.30
CA GLY A 163 -10.82 4.35 8.19
C GLY A 163 -9.99 3.56 9.20
N LEU A 164 -9.26 4.23 10.09
CA LEU A 164 -8.33 3.59 11.01
C LEU A 164 -9.09 2.94 12.18
N THR A 165 -8.76 1.70 12.48
CA THR A 165 -9.30 0.93 13.62
C THR A 165 -8.19 0.71 14.66
N SER A 166 -8.54 0.39 15.91
CA SER A 166 -7.55 0.15 16.98
C SER A 166 -6.56 -0.97 16.66
N ASP A 167 -6.97 -1.92 15.82
CA ASP A 167 -6.21 -3.12 15.49
C ASP A 167 -5.55 -3.00 14.09
N SER A 168 -5.63 -1.82 13.46
CA SER A 168 -4.98 -1.55 12.19
C SER A 168 -3.46 -1.64 12.34
N ASN A 169 -2.82 -2.44 11.48
CA ASN A 169 -1.38 -2.55 11.42
C ASN A 169 -0.92 -2.58 9.96
N PHE A 170 0.12 -1.81 9.65
CA PHE A 170 0.63 -1.64 8.29
C PHE A 170 2.12 -1.97 8.23
N GLN A 171 2.50 -2.69 7.18
CA GLN A 171 3.87 -3.14 6.96
C GLN A 171 4.36 -2.57 5.63
N VAL A 172 5.48 -1.83 5.65
CA VAL A 172 6.17 -1.46 4.42
C VAL A 172 7.07 -2.61 4.00
N ASN A 173 7.03 -2.96 2.72
CA ASN A 173 7.76 -4.07 2.13
C ASN A 173 8.59 -3.57 0.94
N ILE A 174 9.87 -3.92 0.93
CA ILE A 174 10.73 -3.81 -0.25
C ILE A 174 10.32 -4.92 -1.22
N LEU A 175 10.03 -4.55 -2.46
CA LEU A 175 9.66 -5.50 -3.51
C LEU A 175 10.87 -5.91 -4.33
N THR A 176 10.86 -7.14 -4.81
CA THR A 176 11.84 -7.71 -5.76
C THR A 176 11.89 -6.94 -7.10
N GLU A 177 13.02 -7.00 -7.82
CA GLU A 177 13.30 -6.12 -8.99
C GLU A 177 12.45 -6.40 -10.21
N GLU A 178 11.83 -7.57 -10.28
CA GLU A 178 10.96 -7.95 -11.37
C GLU A 178 9.76 -7.02 -11.51
N ILE A 179 9.34 -6.34 -10.43
CA ILE A 179 8.24 -5.38 -10.46
C ILE A 179 8.67 -4.02 -11.01
N ASP A 180 9.97 -3.70 -11.08
CA ASP A 180 10.39 -2.32 -11.32
C ASP A 180 10.01 -1.84 -12.73
N GLN A 181 10.09 -2.73 -13.72
CA GLN A 181 9.80 -2.39 -15.11
C GLN A 181 8.31 -2.17 -15.35
N GLY A 182 8.00 -1.01 -15.93
CA GLY A 182 6.62 -0.67 -16.28
C GLY A 182 5.76 -0.24 -15.10
N TRP A 183 6.38 0.10 -13.97
CA TRP A 183 5.73 0.49 -12.71
C TRP A 183 4.46 1.33 -12.86
N SER A 184 4.53 2.42 -13.63
CA SER A 184 3.40 3.34 -13.89
C SER A 184 2.14 2.69 -14.48
N ARG A 185 2.23 1.44 -14.97
CA ARG A 185 1.13 0.69 -15.58
C ARG A 185 0.67 -0.51 -14.75
N HIS A 186 1.32 -0.79 -13.62
CA HIS A 186 0.94 -1.92 -12.77
C HIS A 186 -0.43 -1.68 -12.17
N ASP A 187 -1.26 -2.71 -12.19
CA ASP A 187 -2.57 -2.74 -11.55
C ASP A 187 -2.48 -3.42 -10.19
N PHE A 188 -3.63 -3.63 -9.54
CA PHE A 188 -3.70 -4.32 -8.27
C PHE A 188 -3.09 -5.73 -8.32
N VAL A 189 -3.32 -6.49 -9.40
CA VAL A 189 -2.84 -7.87 -9.48
C VAL A 189 -1.32 -7.91 -9.58
N ALA A 190 -0.73 -7.04 -10.40
CA ALA A 190 0.72 -6.91 -10.52
C ALA A 190 1.35 -6.51 -9.18
N ILE A 191 0.86 -5.45 -8.54
CA ILE A 191 1.40 -4.96 -7.27
C ILE A 191 1.20 -5.98 -6.14
N GLN A 192 0.03 -6.61 -6.02
CA GLN A 192 -0.25 -7.61 -4.97
C GLN A 192 0.60 -8.88 -5.12
N SER A 193 0.85 -9.32 -6.37
CA SER A 193 1.60 -10.55 -6.65
C SER A 193 3.11 -10.36 -6.69
N ALA A 194 3.59 -9.10 -6.67
CA ALA A 194 5.00 -8.79 -6.54
C ALA A 194 5.59 -9.48 -5.31
N ALA A 195 6.70 -10.21 -5.51
CA ALA A 195 7.39 -10.87 -4.43
C ALA A 195 8.03 -9.83 -3.52
N ILE A 196 7.90 -10.07 -2.21
CA ILE A 196 8.54 -9.27 -1.17
C ILE A 196 9.97 -9.77 -1.03
N GLU A 197 10.92 -8.83 -1.06
CA GLU A 197 12.32 -9.11 -0.79
C GLU A 197 12.57 -9.05 0.72
N GLU A 198 12.24 -7.93 1.37
CA GLU A 198 12.35 -7.76 2.83
C GLU A 198 11.28 -6.80 3.37
N PRO A 199 10.68 -7.06 4.55
CA PRO A 199 9.83 -6.11 5.26
C PRO A 199 10.67 -5.08 6.05
N LEU A 200 10.27 -3.81 6.06
CA LEU A 200 10.87 -2.78 6.92
C LEU A 200 10.40 -2.91 8.38
N SER A 201 11.13 -2.33 9.32
CA SER A 201 10.67 -2.21 10.71
C SER A 201 10.58 -0.73 11.12
N PRO A 202 9.69 -0.38 12.06
CA PRO A 202 8.70 -1.25 12.71
C PRO A 202 7.45 -1.50 11.83
N ILE A 203 6.59 -2.43 12.27
CA ILE A 203 5.18 -2.45 11.84
C ILE A 203 4.52 -1.19 12.41
N LEU A 204 3.78 -0.46 11.57
CA LEU A 204 3.09 0.77 11.97
C LEU A 204 1.72 0.41 12.54
N GLU A 205 1.57 0.56 13.85
CA GLU A 205 0.30 0.28 14.55
C GLU A 205 -0.62 1.50 14.51
N ALA A 206 -1.91 1.30 14.76
CA ALA A 206 -2.90 2.39 14.75
C ALA A 206 -2.53 3.60 15.64
N ASN A 207 -1.84 3.38 16.76
CA ASN A 207 -1.42 4.45 17.67
C ASN A 207 -0.26 5.30 17.12
N ASP A 208 0.49 4.76 16.14
CA ASP A 208 1.59 5.43 15.48
C ASP A 208 1.11 6.19 14.22
N LEU A 209 -0.20 6.22 13.97
CA LEU A 209 -0.78 6.76 12.75
C LEU A 209 -1.75 7.90 13.06
N GLY A 210 -1.85 8.82 12.11
CA GLY A 210 -2.80 9.91 12.18
C GLY A 210 -2.59 10.91 11.07
N LYS A 211 -3.59 11.75 10.83
CA LYS A 211 -3.47 12.84 9.85
C LYS A 211 -2.33 13.81 10.21
N GLY A 212 -1.43 14.04 9.26
CA GLY A 212 -0.23 14.86 9.40
C GLY A 212 0.87 14.23 10.26
N HIS A 213 0.68 12.99 10.73
CA HIS A 213 1.70 12.29 11.49
C HIS A 213 2.80 11.79 10.56
N ILE A 214 4.06 11.97 10.96
CA ILE A 214 5.24 11.59 10.18
C ILE A 214 5.78 10.28 10.75
N ASN A 215 5.84 9.25 9.92
CA ASN A 215 6.44 7.96 10.23
C ASN A 215 7.81 7.84 9.54
N ARG A 216 8.82 7.45 10.32
CA ARG A 216 10.20 7.24 9.87
C ARG A 216 10.53 5.77 10.02
N LEU A 217 10.91 5.14 8.91
CA LEU A 217 11.31 3.73 8.88
C LEU A 217 12.77 3.66 8.46
N GLU A 218 13.64 3.27 9.39
CA GLU A 218 15.06 3.08 9.12
C GLU A 218 15.29 1.74 8.43
N PHE A 219 16.20 1.75 7.46
CA PHE A 219 16.63 0.54 6.79
C PHE A 219 17.81 -0.05 7.56
N ASP A 220 17.74 -1.33 7.90
CA ASP A 220 18.87 -2.04 8.50
C ASP A 220 19.99 -2.32 7.46
N ALA A 221 21.07 -2.96 7.92
CA ALA A 221 22.22 -3.23 7.05
C ALA A 221 21.90 -4.16 5.87
N GLY A 222 21.01 -5.14 6.05
CA GLY A 222 20.59 -6.04 4.97
C GLY A 222 19.75 -5.29 3.94
N GLN A 223 18.82 -4.47 4.40
CA GLN A 223 17.96 -3.65 3.54
C GLN A 223 18.74 -2.57 2.79
N ARG A 224 19.77 -1.98 3.41
CA ARG A 224 20.70 -1.07 2.70
C ARG A 224 21.51 -1.78 1.62
N SER A 225 21.93 -3.02 1.86
CA SER A 225 22.59 -3.84 0.84
C SER A 225 21.68 -4.08 -0.38
N ILE A 226 20.36 -4.19 -0.17
CA ILE A 226 19.40 -4.27 -1.28
C ILE A 226 19.43 -2.97 -2.10
N ILE A 227 19.39 -1.79 -1.45
CA ILE A 227 19.49 -0.49 -2.14
C ILE A 227 20.78 -0.40 -2.95
N GLU A 228 21.92 -0.79 -2.37
CA GLU A 228 23.22 -0.82 -3.05
C GLU A 228 23.19 -1.69 -4.31
N ASP A 229 22.58 -2.87 -4.24
CA ASP A 229 22.41 -3.73 -5.41
C ASP A 229 21.46 -3.13 -6.45
N ARG A 230 20.41 -2.42 -6.02
CA ARG A 230 19.47 -1.72 -6.90
C ARG A 230 20.06 -0.51 -7.63
N LEU A 231 21.20 0.02 -7.20
CA LEU A 231 21.89 1.10 -7.94
C LEU A 231 22.21 0.70 -9.39
N LYS A 232 22.41 -0.60 -9.67
CA LYS A 232 22.64 -1.13 -11.03
C LYS A 232 21.41 -1.02 -11.93
N ASN A 233 20.23 -1.12 -11.33
CA ASN A 233 18.93 -1.17 -12.01
C ASN A 233 18.14 0.14 -11.88
N ASN A 234 18.66 1.10 -11.12
CA ASN A 234 18.17 2.46 -10.93
C ASN A 234 16.85 2.61 -10.19
N PHE A 235 16.24 1.55 -9.66
CA PHE A 235 14.94 1.66 -9.00
C PHE A 235 14.86 0.84 -7.72
N ILE A 236 14.14 1.39 -6.74
CA ILE A 236 13.64 0.62 -5.60
C ILE A 236 12.13 0.83 -5.49
N SER A 237 11.41 -0.28 -5.40
CA SER A 237 9.94 -0.30 -5.32
C SER A 237 9.49 -0.80 -3.95
N LEU A 238 8.52 -0.10 -3.37
CA LEU A 238 7.97 -0.40 -2.05
C LEU A 238 6.44 -0.51 -2.13
N ARG A 239 5.89 -1.42 -1.32
CA ARG A 239 4.44 -1.57 -1.11
C ARG A 239 4.15 -1.47 0.38
N ILE A 240 3.03 -0.85 0.74
CA ILE A 240 2.50 -0.86 2.09
C ILE A 240 1.33 -1.85 2.11
N ASP A 241 1.44 -2.88 2.92
CA ASP A 241 0.41 -3.90 3.14
C ASP A 241 -0.30 -3.66 4.48
N SER A 242 -1.57 -4.05 4.58
CA SER A 242 -2.23 -4.21 5.87
C SER A 242 -2.07 -5.64 6.37
N LEU A 243 -1.73 -5.80 7.65
CA LEU A 243 -1.57 -7.11 8.28
C LEU A 243 -2.87 -7.64 8.90
N PHE A 244 -3.93 -6.83 8.91
CA PHE A 244 -5.22 -7.16 9.52
C PHE A 244 -6.35 -7.14 8.50
N PRO A 245 -7.44 -7.89 8.77
CA PRO A 245 -8.58 -7.96 7.86
C PRO A 245 -9.45 -6.71 7.88
N GLU A 246 -9.24 -5.78 8.80
CA GLU A 246 -9.98 -4.52 8.86
C GLU A 246 -9.02 -3.37 9.20
N GLY A 247 -9.30 -2.19 8.66
CA GLY A 247 -8.45 -1.02 8.82
C GLY A 247 -8.05 -0.45 7.47
N TRP A 248 -8.24 0.85 7.33
CA TRP A 248 -7.87 1.61 6.13
C TRP A 248 -7.17 2.89 6.57
N PHE A 249 -6.09 3.23 5.90
CA PHE A 249 -5.39 4.48 6.13
C PHE A 249 -5.00 5.15 4.82
N SER A 250 -4.91 6.48 4.82
CA SER A 250 -4.39 7.23 3.68
C SER A 250 -3.06 7.88 4.05
N TRP A 251 -2.05 7.60 3.26
CA TRP A 251 -0.80 8.33 3.23
C TRP A 251 -0.91 9.50 2.25
N ASP A 252 -0.10 10.53 2.44
CA ASP A 252 0.05 11.62 1.48
C ASP A 252 0.98 11.15 0.36
N SER A 253 0.54 11.27 -0.90
CA SER A 253 1.38 10.96 -2.06
C SER A 253 2.33 12.10 -2.43
N GLY A 254 2.05 13.32 -1.96
CA GLY A 254 2.71 14.57 -2.38
C GLY A 254 2.12 15.21 -3.65
N TYR A 255 1.08 14.61 -4.24
CA TYR A 255 0.50 15.04 -5.52
C TYR A 255 -1.01 15.31 -5.45
N GLY A 256 -1.60 15.85 -6.51
CA GLY A 256 -3.04 16.14 -6.56
C GLY A 256 -3.51 17.31 -5.66
N PRO A 257 -4.82 17.55 -5.56
CA PRO A 257 -5.37 18.75 -4.91
C PRO A 257 -5.57 18.66 -3.39
N GLU A 258 -5.59 17.47 -2.81
CA GLU A 258 -5.87 17.24 -1.38
C GLU A 258 -4.60 16.99 -0.54
N THR A 259 -3.43 16.90 -1.19
CA THR A 259 -2.12 16.73 -0.54
C THR A 259 -1.75 17.91 0.36
N ALA A 260 -0.99 17.64 1.41
CA ALA A 260 -0.29 18.66 2.19
C ALA A 260 1.10 18.99 1.59
N GLY A 261 1.47 18.36 0.46
CA GLY A 261 2.77 18.44 -0.18
C GLY A 261 3.83 17.58 0.51
N GLN A 262 3.43 16.61 1.33
CA GLN A 262 4.33 15.82 2.20
C GLN A 262 4.36 14.35 1.77
N GLY A 263 4.61 14.12 0.49
CA GLY A 263 4.71 12.78 -0.10
C GLY A 263 5.87 11.94 0.44
N PRO A 264 5.99 10.67 0.01
CA PRO A 264 7.06 9.80 0.47
C PRO A 264 8.44 10.36 0.14
N ILE A 265 9.36 10.25 1.10
CA ILE A 265 10.77 10.64 0.90
C ILE A 265 11.66 9.46 1.28
N LEU A 266 12.53 9.03 0.37
CA LEU A 266 13.63 8.13 0.67
C LEU A 266 14.90 8.97 0.88
N ARG A 267 15.41 9.02 2.12
CA ARG A 267 16.67 9.68 2.44
C ARG A 267 17.80 8.66 2.44
N LEU A 268 18.88 8.98 1.74
CA LEU A 268 20.06 8.11 1.62
C LEU A 268 21.32 8.89 1.95
N GLY A 269 22.14 8.36 2.85
CA GLY A 269 23.49 8.84 3.09
C GLY A 269 24.50 7.99 2.34
N VAL A 270 25.24 8.61 1.42
CA VAL A 270 26.18 7.95 0.48
C VAL A 270 27.59 8.48 0.66
#